data_AF-E4U0G0-F1
#
_entry.id   AF-E4U0G0-F1
#
_cell.length_a   1.000
_cell.length_b   1.000
_cell.length_c   1.000
_cell.angle_alpha   90.00
_cell.angle_beta   90.00
_cell.angle_gamma   90.00
#
_symmetry.space_group_name_H-M   'P 1'
#
loop_
_entity.id
_entity.type
_entity.pdbx_description
1 polymer ?
#
loop_
_entity_poly.entity_id
_entity_poly.type
_entity_poly.pdbx_seq_one_letter_code
_entity_poly.pdbx_strand_id
1 'polypeptide(L)'
;MKCYYLSALTALTFASSAFACGDSDYMGSICTTAAAACPAGTLEANGQLLTISQNQALYSLVGPYFGGDGKVNFALPDLRGRAPVGYGQNSDTSNVQFAKPRGQENVTLTVANLPAHTHSAAFNPGSGTNPITVTVPVSTNTSGNVLAPDNTHTIIAGTPTTGSNSAAMWSNTMTSPVNVKGITVSGDTSSGSVTLATTGAAAPVPTISPELGLKYCVVSRGVYPPRP
;
A
#
# COMPACT_ATOMS: atom_id res chain seq x y z
N MET A 1 -87.54 1.12 10.29
CA MET A 1 -86.37 1.38 9.41
C MET A 1 -85.65 2.59 10.02
N LYS A 2 -84.37 2.60 10.40
CA LYS A 2 -83.20 1.75 10.16
C LYS A 2 -82.24 1.91 11.36
N CYS A 3 -81.70 0.80 11.87
CA CYS A 3 -80.58 0.77 12.81
C CYS A 3 -79.27 0.84 12.00
N TYR A 4 -78.33 1.68 12.42
CA TYR A 4 -76.96 1.69 11.89
C TYR A 4 -76.00 1.20 12.97
N TYR A 5 -75.47 -0.01 12.77
CA TYR A 5 -74.38 -0.58 13.55
C TYR A 5 -73.07 0.07 13.12
N LEU A 6 -72.39 0.75 14.04
CA LEU A 6 -71.03 1.23 13.85
C LEU A 6 -70.07 0.09 14.21
N SER A 7 -69.65 -0.69 13.20
CA SER A 7 -68.59 -1.69 13.38
C SER A 7 -67.23 -0.99 13.48
N ALA A 8 -66.66 -0.97 14.68
CA ALA A 8 -65.28 -0.55 14.90
C ALA A 8 -64.35 -1.62 14.30
N LEU A 9 -63.78 -1.33 13.14
CA LEU A 9 -62.73 -2.14 12.52
C LEU A 9 -61.44 -1.87 13.30
N THR A 10 -61.13 -2.73 14.28
CA THR A 10 -59.83 -2.77 14.94
C THR A 10 -58.78 -3.14 13.89
N ALA A 11 -58.07 -2.13 13.40
CA ALA A 11 -56.90 -2.33 12.58
C ALA A 11 -55.84 -3.05 13.43
N LEU A 12 -55.70 -4.35 13.20
CA LEU A 12 -54.62 -5.16 13.72
C LEU A 12 -53.34 -4.67 13.03
N THR A 13 -52.67 -3.68 13.61
CA THR A 13 -51.33 -3.28 13.18
C THR A 13 -50.41 -4.44 13.51
N PHE A 14 -50.11 -5.28 12.52
CA PHE A 14 -48.96 -6.15 12.59
C PHE A 14 -47.75 -5.24 12.76
N ALA A 15 -47.17 -5.23 13.97
CA ALA A 15 -45.88 -4.61 14.19
C ALA A 15 -44.89 -5.39 13.32
N SER A 16 -44.54 -4.82 12.18
CA SER A 16 -43.36 -5.22 11.45
C SER A 16 -42.18 -5.18 12.42
N SER A 17 -41.39 -6.25 12.44
CA SER A 17 -40.14 -6.35 13.20
C SER A 17 -39.20 -5.21 12.77
N ALA A 18 -39.31 -4.09 13.45
CA ALA A 18 -38.31 -3.05 13.38
C ALA A 18 -37.02 -3.63 13.98
N PHE A 19 -35.87 -3.26 13.42
CA PHE A 19 -34.55 -3.54 13.99
C PHE A 19 -34.30 -2.72 15.28
N ALA A 20 -35.36 -2.46 16.05
CA ALA A 20 -35.40 -1.61 17.21
C ALA A 20 -35.41 -2.48 18.45
N CYS A 21 -34.51 -2.21 19.40
CA CYS A 21 -34.58 -2.87 20.70
C CYS A 21 -35.77 -2.34 21.51
N GLY A 22 -36.54 -3.24 22.11
CA GLY A 22 -37.52 -3.00 23.15
C GLY A 22 -37.55 -4.12 24.19
N ASP A 23 -38.33 -3.93 25.25
CA ASP A 23 -38.41 -4.87 26.38
C ASP A 23 -39.01 -6.24 26.01
N SER A 24 -39.62 -6.37 24.82
CA SER A 24 -40.17 -7.62 24.28
C SER A 24 -39.17 -8.44 23.47
N ASP A 25 -37.98 -7.92 23.20
CA ASP A 25 -37.00 -8.62 22.38
C ASP A 25 -36.25 -9.68 23.17
N TYR A 26 -35.65 -10.63 22.45
CA TYR A 26 -34.85 -11.66 23.09
C TYR A 26 -33.58 -11.06 23.69
N MET A 27 -33.34 -11.37 24.96
CA MET A 27 -32.12 -10.99 25.68
C MET A 27 -30.88 -11.50 24.92
N GLY A 28 -29.83 -10.68 24.85
CA GLY A 28 -28.62 -10.97 24.08
C GLY A 28 -28.70 -10.61 22.59
N SER A 29 -29.87 -10.18 22.09
CA SER A 29 -29.99 -9.64 20.72
C SER A 29 -29.23 -8.33 20.58
N ILE A 30 -28.74 -8.07 19.37
CA ILE A 30 -28.08 -6.82 19.00
C ILE A 30 -29.01 -6.02 18.10
N CYS A 31 -29.26 -4.76 18.42
CA CYS A 31 -29.97 -3.82 17.56
C CYS A 31 -29.11 -2.61 17.24
N THR A 32 -29.59 -1.80 16.29
CA THR A 32 -28.96 -0.53 15.90
C THR A 32 -29.92 0.62 16.15
N THR A 33 -29.38 1.77 16.50
CA THR A 33 -30.14 3.01 16.61
C THR A 33 -29.36 4.20 16.04
N ALA A 34 -30.10 5.14 15.44
CA ALA A 34 -29.57 6.44 15.06
C ALA A 34 -29.48 7.40 16.26
N ALA A 35 -30.09 7.03 17.40
CA ALA A 35 -30.03 7.83 18.61
C ALA A 35 -28.61 7.86 19.23
N ALA A 36 -28.32 8.95 19.94
CA ALA A 36 -27.04 9.12 20.63
C ALA A 36 -26.87 8.21 21.86
N ALA A 37 -27.93 7.54 22.33
CA ALA A 37 -27.88 6.63 23.46
C ALA A 37 -28.72 5.38 23.19
N CYS A 38 -28.35 4.29 23.84
CA CYS A 38 -29.13 3.05 23.81
C CYS A 38 -30.45 3.23 24.59
N PRO A 39 -31.58 2.71 24.07
CA PRO A 39 -32.87 2.73 24.77
C PRO A 39 -32.80 2.04 26.14
N ALA A 40 -33.76 2.34 27.02
CA ALA A 40 -33.92 1.62 28.28
C ALA A 40 -34.04 0.10 28.03
N GLY A 41 -33.50 -0.71 28.95
CA GLY A 41 -33.48 -2.17 28.79
C GLY A 41 -32.35 -2.70 27.89
N THR A 42 -31.48 -1.82 27.39
CA THR A 42 -30.34 -2.18 26.55
C THR A 42 -29.04 -1.55 27.05
N LEU A 43 -27.90 -2.10 26.62
CA LEU A 43 -26.57 -1.63 26.96
C LEU A 43 -25.75 -1.42 25.68
N GLU A 44 -24.89 -0.42 25.64
CA GLU A 44 -24.02 -0.19 24.48
C GLU A 44 -23.09 -1.39 24.22
N ALA A 45 -22.98 -1.80 22.95
CA ALA A 45 -22.01 -2.80 22.48
C ALA A 45 -20.61 -2.17 22.33
N ASN A 46 -20.03 -1.74 23.45
CA ASN A 46 -18.77 -1.00 23.53
C ASN A 46 -17.67 -1.74 24.32
N GLY A 47 -17.81 -3.05 24.52
CA GLY A 47 -16.82 -3.86 25.26
C GLY A 47 -16.87 -3.73 26.78
N GLN A 48 -17.89 -3.09 27.36
CA GLN A 48 -18.00 -2.91 28.81
C GLN A 48 -18.05 -4.25 29.57
N LEU A 49 -17.41 -4.27 30.75
CA LEU A 49 -17.47 -5.40 31.69
C LEU A 49 -18.71 -5.30 32.58
N LEU A 50 -19.45 -6.40 32.67
CA LEU A 50 -20.62 -6.55 33.53
C LEU A 50 -20.35 -7.61 34.59
N THR A 51 -20.89 -7.40 35.79
CA THR A 51 -20.82 -8.41 36.85
C THR A 51 -21.81 -9.54 36.58
N ILE A 52 -21.36 -10.78 36.71
CA ILE A 52 -22.18 -11.98 36.49
C ILE A 52 -23.32 -12.04 37.51
N SER A 53 -23.05 -11.65 38.76
CA SER A 53 -24.04 -11.68 39.85
C SER A 53 -25.28 -10.83 39.57
N GLN A 54 -25.15 -9.73 38.83
CA GLN A 54 -26.25 -8.84 38.48
C GLN A 54 -26.88 -9.16 37.12
N ASN A 55 -26.19 -9.93 36.27
CA ASN A 55 -26.56 -10.16 34.87
C ASN A 55 -26.56 -11.65 34.50
N GLN A 56 -26.99 -12.52 35.42
CA GLN A 56 -26.92 -13.98 35.26
C GLN A 56 -27.62 -14.49 34.00
N ALA A 57 -28.81 -13.95 33.70
CA ALA A 57 -29.57 -14.32 32.51
C ALA A 57 -28.80 -13.99 31.22
N LEU A 58 -28.28 -12.76 31.11
CA LEU A 58 -27.49 -12.33 29.96
C LEU A 58 -26.18 -13.11 29.83
N TYR A 59 -25.50 -13.37 30.95
CA TYR A 59 -24.28 -14.17 30.98
C TYR A 59 -24.51 -15.59 30.47
N SER A 60 -25.65 -16.21 30.79
CA SER A 60 -25.97 -17.57 30.34
C SER A 60 -26.20 -17.70 28.82
N LEU A 61 -26.34 -16.57 28.12
CA LEU A 61 -26.48 -16.48 26.66
C LEU A 61 -25.18 -16.01 26.00
N VAL A 62 -24.55 -14.97 26.54
CA VAL A 62 -23.37 -14.31 25.96
C VAL A 62 -22.07 -15.01 26.36
N GLY A 63 -21.99 -15.57 27.56
CA GLY A 63 -20.78 -16.19 28.09
C GLY A 63 -19.57 -15.23 28.20
N PRO A 64 -18.37 -15.77 28.45
CA PRO A 64 -17.13 -15.00 28.59
C PRO A 64 -16.42 -14.73 27.25
N TYR A 65 -17.10 -14.90 26.11
CA TYR A 65 -16.43 -14.96 24.80
C TYR A 65 -15.87 -13.61 24.31
N PHE A 66 -16.44 -12.50 24.78
CA PHE A 66 -16.02 -11.14 24.40
C PHE A 66 -15.03 -10.51 25.39
N GLY A 67 -14.65 -11.22 26.46
CA GLY A 67 -13.74 -10.75 27.50
C GLY A 67 -14.28 -10.97 28.92
N GLY A 68 -13.54 -10.47 29.91
CA GLY A 68 -13.78 -10.74 31.33
C GLY A 68 -13.13 -12.04 31.82
N ASP A 69 -13.32 -12.36 33.09
CA ASP A 69 -12.74 -13.55 33.74
C ASP A 69 -13.65 -14.78 33.72
N GLY A 70 -14.92 -14.63 33.31
CA GLY A 70 -15.93 -15.69 33.28
C GLY A 70 -16.32 -16.24 34.65
N LYS A 71 -15.90 -15.60 35.74
CA LYS A 71 -16.16 -16.01 37.12
C LYS A 71 -16.88 -14.92 37.90
N VAL A 72 -16.38 -13.70 37.82
CA VAL A 72 -16.95 -12.50 38.44
C VAL A 72 -17.59 -11.61 37.38
N ASN A 73 -16.99 -11.51 36.20
CA ASN A 73 -17.42 -10.62 35.15
C ASN A 73 -17.31 -11.23 33.74
N PHE A 74 -18.02 -10.61 32.81
CA PHE A 74 -17.96 -10.89 31.38
C PHE A 74 -18.08 -9.57 30.61
N ALA A 75 -17.55 -9.52 29.40
CA ALA A 75 -17.68 -8.35 28.54
C ALA A 75 -18.83 -8.50 27.54
N LEU A 76 -19.43 -7.38 27.16
CA LEU A 76 -20.26 -7.28 25.95
C LEU A 76 -19.37 -7.22 24.70
N PRO A 77 -19.91 -7.48 23.49
CA PRO A 77 -19.21 -7.19 22.25
C PRO A 77 -18.76 -5.73 22.17
N ASP A 78 -17.61 -5.47 21.56
CA ASP A 78 -17.16 -4.13 21.18
C ASP A 78 -17.30 -3.96 19.66
N LEU A 79 -18.31 -3.19 19.24
CA LEU A 79 -18.63 -2.94 17.84
C LEU A 79 -18.20 -1.53 17.37
N ARG A 80 -17.42 -0.80 18.18
CA ARG A 80 -16.85 0.48 17.76
C ARG A 80 -15.80 0.23 16.67
N GLY A 81 -15.96 0.91 15.52
CA GLY A 81 -15.09 0.72 14.35
C GLY A 81 -15.28 -0.64 13.65
N ARG A 82 -16.37 -1.37 13.93
CA ARG A 82 -16.57 -2.73 13.41
C ARG A 82 -17.98 -2.95 12.90
N ALA A 83 -18.08 -3.57 11.72
CA ALA A 83 -19.33 -4.13 11.23
C ALA A 83 -19.49 -5.59 11.71
N PRO A 84 -20.67 -6.00 12.23
CA PRO A 84 -20.93 -7.39 12.58
C PRO A 84 -21.01 -8.25 11.31
N VAL A 85 -20.49 -9.48 11.38
CA VAL A 85 -20.54 -10.47 10.30
C VAL A 85 -20.95 -11.84 10.86
N GLY A 86 -21.59 -12.67 10.04
CA GLY A 86 -21.93 -14.05 10.42
C GLY A 86 -20.68 -14.86 10.73
N TYR A 87 -20.70 -15.63 11.82
CA TYR A 87 -19.63 -16.56 12.17
C TYR A 87 -19.75 -17.87 11.36
N GLY A 88 -18.65 -18.61 11.24
CA GLY A 88 -18.58 -19.88 10.52
C GLY A 88 -17.91 -19.78 9.17
N GLN A 89 -17.96 -20.88 8.42
CA GLN A 89 -17.31 -21.02 7.12
C GLN A 89 -18.31 -21.58 6.10
N ASN A 90 -18.34 -21.02 4.90
CA ASN A 90 -18.97 -21.63 3.72
C ASN A 90 -17.89 -22.04 2.69
N SER A 91 -18.28 -22.60 1.54
CA SER A 91 -17.34 -23.06 0.50
C SER A 91 -16.46 -21.94 -0.07
N ASP A 92 -16.93 -20.70 -0.01
CA ASP A 92 -16.37 -19.58 -0.78
C ASP A 92 -15.68 -18.55 0.11
N THR A 93 -15.84 -18.64 1.43
CA THR A 93 -15.30 -17.67 2.40
C THR A 93 -14.37 -18.33 3.40
N SER A 94 -13.37 -17.57 3.86
CA SER A 94 -12.56 -17.95 5.02
C SER A 94 -13.41 -18.10 6.29
N ASN A 95 -13.02 -19.02 7.17
CA ASN A 95 -13.70 -19.22 8.45
C ASN A 95 -13.72 -17.95 9.31
N VAL A 96 -14.92 -17.55 9.74
CA VAL A 96 -15.14 -16.46 10.69
C VAL A 96 -15.26 -17.04 12.08
N GLN A 97 -14.20 -16.86 12.89
CA GLN A 97 -14.21 -17.34 14.26
C GLN A 97 -15.20 -16.54 15.13
N PHE A 98 -15.97 -17.26 15.94
CA PHE A 98 -16.91 -16.65 16.87
C PHE A 98 -16.18 -15.76 17.90
N ALA A 99 -16.72 -14.57 18.15
CA ALA A 99 -16.20 -13.58 19.11
C ALA A 99 -14.72 -13.20 18.91
N LYS A 100 -14.19 -13.32 17.69
CA LYS A 100 -12.84 -12.86 17.35
C LYS A 100 -12.89 -11.66 16.40
N PRO A 101 -12.15 -10.57 16.70
CA PRO A 101 -12.04 -9.46 15.77
C PRO A 101 -11.31 -9.92 14.50
N ARG A 102 -11.75 -9.38 13.36
CA ARG A 102 -11.12 -9.60 12.05
C ARG A 102 -11.09 -8.29 11.26
N GLY A 103 -10.31 -8.26 10.18
CA GLY A 103 -10.11 -7.07 9.37
C GLY A 103 -9.10 -6.09 9.97
N GLN A 104 -8.77 -5.05 9.22
CA GLN A 104 -7.87 -3.96 9.62
C GLN A 104 -8.47 -2.64 9.12
N GLU A 105 -8.54 -1.63 9.99
CA GLU A 105 -8.98 -0.28 9.61
C GLU A 105 -7.94 0.41 8.74
N ASN A 106 -6.65 0.11 8.97
CA ASN A 106 -5.53 0.65 8.20
C ASN A 106 -4.60 -0.48 7.78
N VAL A 107 -4.25 -0.53 6.49
CA VAL A 107 -3.27 -1.47 5.93
C VAL A 107 -2.13 -0.67 5.32
N THR A 108 -0.91 -0.87 5.84
CA THR A 108 0.31 -0.35 5.21
C THR A 108 0.72 -1.29 4.08
N LEU A 109 0.71 -0.80 2.84
CA LEU A 109 1.15 -1.60 1.70
C LEU A 109 2.67 -1.77 1.74
N THR A 110 3.13 -3.01 1.75
CA THR A 110 4.53 -3.36 1.53
C THR A 110 4.76 -3.75 0.07
N VAL A 111 6.02 -3.84 -0.38
CA VAL A 111 6.35 -4.36 -1.71
C VAL A 111 5.76 -5.77 -1.93
N ALA A 112 5.65 -6.58 -0.88
CA ALA A 112 5.04 -7.90 -0.95
C ALA A 112 3.51 -7.88 -1.19
N ASN A 113 2.86 -6.74 -0.95
CA ASN A 113 1.42 -6.56 -1.20
C ASN A 113 1.12 -5.92 -2.56
N LEU A 114 2.15 -5.56 -3.35
CA LEU A 114 1.96 -4.99 -4.68
C LEU A 114 2.03 -6.11 -5.74
N PRO A 115 1.17 -6.06 -6.78
CA PRO A 115 1.32 -6.93 -7.95
C PRO A 115 2.72 -6.80 -8.57
N ALA A 116 3.18 -7.89 -9.20
CA ALA A 116 4.43 -7.88 -9.95
C ALA A 116 4.38 -6.78 -11.03
N HIS A 117 5.36 -5.88 -11.00
CA HIS A 117 5.46 -4.75 -11.91
C HIS A 117 6.93 -4.50 -12.26
N THR A 118 7.17 -3.76 -13.34
CA THR A 118 8.51 -3.39 -13.82
C THR A 118 8.62 -1.88 -13.93
N HIS A 119 9.86 -1.38 -13.87
CA HIS A 119 10.17 0.03 -14.10
C HIS A 119 11.04 0.15 -15.35
N SER A 120 10.79 1.16 -16.15
CA SER A 120 11.71 1.53 -17.23
C SER A 120 12.92 2.21 -16.61
N ALA A 121 14.11 1.65 -16.83
CA ALA A 121 15.36 2.29 -16.45
C ALA A 121 15.82 3.15 -17.63
N ALA A 122 15.96 4.46 -17.40
CA ALA A 122 16.63 5.34 -18.36
C ALA A 122 18.12 5.41 -18.01
N PHE A 123 18.97 5.06 -18.97
CA PHE A 123 20.39 5.37 -18.90
C PHE A 123 20.60 6.77 -19.47
N ASN A 124 21.08 7.69 -18.64
CA ASN A 124 21.43 9.03 -19.08
C ASN A 124 22.94 9.07 -19.32
N PRO A 125 23.40 9.02 -20.60
CA PRO A 125 24.82 9.12 -20.89
C PRO A 125 25.31 10.50 -20.43
N GLY A 126 26.26 10.51 -19.48
CA GLY A 126 27.01 11.71 -19.17
C GLY A 126 28.13 11.88 -20.20
N SER A 127 28.65 13.10 -20.35
CA SER A 127 29.91 13.32 -21.03
C SER A 127 31.03 12.77 -20.13
N GLY A 128 31.25 11.46 -20.16
CA GLY A 128 32.31 10.86 -19.38
C GLY A 128 33.65 11.42 -19.84
N THR A 129 34.37 12.05 -18.93
CA THR A 129 35.69 12.62 -19.19
C THR A 129 36.79 11.57 -19.11
N ASN A 130 36.47 10.27 -19.24
CA ASN A 130 37.49 9.24 -19.30
C ASN A 130 38.35 9.53 -20.53
N PRO A 131 39.59 10.00 -20.36
CA PRO A 131 40.39 10.38 -21.51
C PRO A 131 40.64 9.12 -22.35
N ILE A 132 40.22 9.15 -23.61
CA ILE A 132 40.72 8.16 -24.57
C ILE A 132 42.18 8.52 -24.81
N THR A 133 43.09 7.84 -24.13
CA THR A 133 44.53 8.03 -24.32
C THR A 133 44.94 7.39 -25.63
N VAL A 134 45.26 8.23 -26.63
CA VAL A 134 45.86 7.79 -27.89
C VAL A 134 47.37 7.94 -27.79
N THR A 135 48.07 6.82 -27.66
CA THR A 135 49.54 6.80 -27.71
C THR A 135 49.99 6.69 -29.16
N VAL A 136 50.60 7.74 -29.70
CA VAL A 136 51.24 7.70 -31.03
C VAL A 136 52.74 7.45 -30.84
N PRO A 137 53.28 6.28 -31.21
CA PRO A 137 54.72 6.03 -31.12
C PRO A 137 55.46 6.91 -32.13
N VAL A 138 56.49 7.62 -31.67
CA VAL A 138 57.38 8.44 -32.49
C VAL A 138 58.75 7.77 -32.50
N SER A 139 59.38 7.69 -33.68
CA SER A 139 60.73 7.12 -33.77
C SER A 139 61.75 7.98 -33.04
N THR A 140 62.59 7.36 -32.21
CA THR A 140 63.74 8.01 -31.55
C THR A 140 65.06 7.82 -32.31
N ASN A 141 65.07 7.00 -33.36
CA ASN A 141 66.25 6.78 -34.19
C ASN A 141 66.32 7.82 -35.33
N THR A 142 67.53 8.21 -35.69
CA THR A 142 67.81 9.18 -36.75
C THR A 142 68.26 8.50 -38.05
N SER A 143 68.73 7.25 -37.95
CA SER A 143 69.12 6.43 -39.09
C SER A 143 67.91 5.74 -39.69
N GLY A 144 67.54 6.13 -40.91
CA GLY A 144 66.42 5.53 -41.66
C GLY A 144 65.15 6.37 -41.73
N ASN A 145 65.16 7.60 -41.18
CA ASN A 145 64.00 8.49 -41.27
C ASN A 145 63.80 8.98 -42.71
N VAL A 146 62.57 8.87 -43.22
CA VAL A 146 62.18 9.35 -44.54
C VAL A 146 61.39 10.64 -44.40
N LEU A 147 61.76 11.68 -45.15
CA LEU A 147 61.15 13.01 -45.10
C LEU A 147 59.83 13.10 -45.91
N ALA A 148 59.44 12.01 -46.56
CA ALA A 148 58.22 11.87 -47.33
C ALA A 148 57.58 10.50 -47.02
N PRO A 149 56.24 10.38 -47.02
CA PRO A 149 55.57 9.11 -46.76
C PRO A 149 55.96 8.03 -47.79
N ASP A 150 56.24 6.82 -47.32
CA ASP A 150 56.36 5.61 -48.14
C ASP A 150 55.57 4.45 -47.51
N ASN A 151 55.50 3.30 -48.19
CA ASN A 151 54.73 2.14 -47.74
C ASN A 151 55.48 1.22 -46.76
N THR A 152 56.71 1.57 -46.38
CA THR A 152 57.59 0.80 -45.50
C THR A 152 57.79 1.44 -44.12
N HIS A 153 57.47 2.72 -43.95
CA HIS A 153 57.58 3.45 -42.68
C HIS A 153 56.20 3.83 -42.14
N THR A 154 55.82 3.26 -40.99
CA THR A 154 54.48 3.41 -40.38
C THR A 154 54.47 4.30 -39.12
N ILE A 155 55.58 4.94 -38.78
CA ILE A 155 55.74 5.79 -37.59
C ILE A 155 56.16 7.22 -37.96
N ILE A 156 55.76 8.21 -37.15
CA ILE A 156 56.19 9.61 -37.34
C ILE A 156 57.69 9.70 -37.01
N ALA A 157 58.48 10.27 -37.91
CA ALA A 157 59.93 10.42 -37.77
C ALA A 157 60.32 11.78 -37.16
N GLY A 158 61.27 11.80 -36.22
CA GLY A 158 61.88 13.03 -35.70
C GLY A 158 63.04 13.52 -36.56
N THR A 159 63.15 14.82 -36.82
CA THR A 159 64.22 15.40 -37.65
C THR A 159 65.47 15.75 -36.81
N PRO A 160 66.69 15.36 -37.20
CA PRO A 160 67.90 15.67 -36.45
C PRO A 160 68.63 16.89 -37.02
N THR A 161 68.24 18.09 -36.63
CA THR A 161 69.14 19.25 -36.73
C THR A 161 68.95 20.10 -35.49
N THR A 162 70.01 20.19 -34.69
CA THR A 162 70.17 20.93 -33.43
C THR A 162 69.18 22.09 -33.22
N GLY A 163 68.34 21.97 -32.19
CA GLY A 163 67.36 22.98 -31.76
C GLY A 163 65.94 22.41 -31.75
N SER A 164 65.38 22.21 -30.55
CA SER A 164 64.00 21.76 -30.25
C SER A 164 63.39 20.73 -31.23
N ASN A 165 63.51 19.45 -30.86
CA ASN A 165 62.99 18.24 -31.53
C ASN A 165 61.51 18.34 -31.97
N SER A 166 61.24 19.02 -33.08
CA SER A 166 59.87 19.31 -33.52
C SER A 166 59.53 18.45 -34.73
N ALA A 167 58.70 17.42 -34.54
CA ALA A 167 57.93 16.89 -35.66
C ALA A 167 56.99 18.01 -36.13
N ALA A 168 57.27 18.62 -37.28
CA ALA A 168 56.46 19.73 -37.76
C ALA A 168 55.14 19.19 -38.33
N MET A 169 54.07 19.29 -37.55
CA MET A 169 52.71 19.05 -38.02
C MET A 169 52.19 20.35 -38.65
N TRP A 170 51.94 20.32 -39.97
CA TRP A 170 51.55 21.51 -40.72
C TRP A 170 50.04 21.58 -40.97
N SER A 171 49.50 22.79 -40.98
CA SER A 171 48.15 23.11 -41.45
C SER A 171 48.21 24.26 -42.44
N ASN A 172 47.46 24.17 -43.54
CA ASN A 172 47.27 25.30 -44.45
C ASN A 172 46.22 26.31 -43.95
N THR A 173 45.60 26.04 -42.81
CA THR A 173 44.56 26.88 -42.18
C THR A 173 44.84 26.99 -40.67
N MET A 174 45.29 28.15 -40.19
CA MET A 174 45.55 28.40 -38.77
C MET A 174 44.30 28.91 -38.06
N THR A 175 43.36 28.03 -37.78
CA THR A 175 42.25 28.31 -36.85
C THR A 175 42.47 27.56 -35.55
N SER A 176 42.19 28.20 -34.42
CA SER A 176 42.30 27.55 -33.10
C SER A 176 41.06 26.68 -32.84
N PRO A 177 41.17 25.34 -32.70
CA PRO A 177 42.27 24.42 -33.00
C PRO A 177 42.21 23.77 -34.41
N VAL A 178 43.35 23.27 -34.92
CA VAL A 178 43.47 22.56 -36.22
C VAL A 178 43.36 21.04 -36.03
N ASN A 179 42.43 20.40 -36.75
CA ASN A 179 42.28 18.94 -36.77
C ASN A 179 43.36 18.24 -37.61
N VAL A 180 43.98 17.19 -37.06
CA VAL A 180 44.91 16.30 -37.79
C VAL A 180 44.09 15.33 -38.65
N LYS A 181 44.17 15.44 -39.98
CA LYS A 181 43.44 14.53 -40.89
C LYS A 181 44.02 13.12 -40.82
N GLY A 182 43.16 12.10 -40.72
CA GLY A 182 43.53 10.67 -40.77
C GLY A 182 43.51 9.93 -39.43
N ILE A 183 43.45 10.64 -38.31
CA ILE A 183 43.25 10.04 -36.98
C ILE A 183 41.75 10.03 -36.68
N THR A 184 41.10 8.88 -36.82
CA THR A 184 39.71 8.68 -36.38
C THR A 184 39.73 7.93 -35.06
N VAL A 185 39.40 8.62 -33.96
CA VAL A 185 39.23 8.00 -32.64
C VAL A 185 37.73 7.89 -32.40
N SER A 186 37.19 6.68 -32.49
CA SER A 186 35.80 6.39 -32.13
C SER A 186 35.80 5.57 -30.84
N GLY A 187 35.32 6.17 -29.76
CA GLY A 187 35.07 5.48 -28.50
C GLY A 187 33.97 6.24 -27.75
N ASP A 188 33.01 5.51 -27.23
CA ASP A 188 31.98 6.05 -26.35
C ASP A 188 32.54 6.09 -24.92
N THR A 189 32.82 7.29 -24.40
CA THR A 189 33.33 7.47 -23.04
C THR A 189 32.22 7.58 -22.00
N SER A 190 30.96 7.29 -22.37
CA SER A 190 29.78 7.47 -21.52
C SER A 190 29.91 6.78 -20.16
N SER A 191 30.37 7.54 -19.15
CA SER A 191 29.94 7.32 -17.78
C SER A 191 28.56 7.96 -17.65
N GLY A 192 27.58 7.19 -17.21
CA GLY A 192 26.21 7.66 -17.07
C GLY A 192 25.61 7.17 -15.77
N SER A 193 24.55 7.82 -15.32
CA SER A 193 23.76 7.33 -14.20
C SER A 193 22.56 6.54 -14.73
N VAL A 194 22.19 5.50 -13.99
CA VAL A 194 20.87 4.88 -14.13
C VAL A 194 19.99 5.53 -13.07
N THR A 195 19.07 6.37 -13.51
CA THR A 195 18.07 6.95 -12.60
C THR A 195 16.83 6.06 -12.60
N LEU A 196 16.59 5.35 -11.50
CA LEU A 196 15.30 4.73 -11.21
C LEU A 196 14.51 5.71 -10.34
N ALA A 197 13.48 6.35 -10.89
CA ALA A 197 12.57 7.13 -10.06
C ALA A 197 11.78 6.20 -9.16
N THR A 198 11.73 6.47 -7.85
CA THR A 198 10.82 5.80 -6.94
C THR A 198 9.40 6.17 -7.34
N THR A 199 8.70 5.25 -8.01
CA THR A 199 7.29 5.44 -8.38
C THR A 199 6.41 4.78 -7.32
N GLY A 200 5.55 5.58 -6.70
CA GLY A 200 4.70 5.20 -5.57
C GLY A 200 5.05 5.99 -4.32
N ALA A 201 4.05 6.64 -3.71
CA ALA A 201 4.25 7.49 -2.54
C ALA A 201 4.37 6.70 -1.22
N ALA A 202 4.40 5.36 -1.27
CA ALA A 202 4.17 4.49 -0.11
C ALA A 202 2.96 4.92 0.74
N ALA A 203 1.98 5.57 0.09
CA ALA A 203 0.83 6.13 0.76
C ALA A 203 -0.11 4.99 1.19
N PRO A 204 -0.62 5.00 2.43
CA PRO A 204 -1.66 4.06 2.84
C PRO A 204 -2.85 4.13 1.89
N VAL A 205 -3.34 2.98 1.45
CA VAL A 205 -4.58 2.90 0.68
C VAL A 205 -5.72 2.67 1.66
N PRO A 206 -6.78 3.51 1.65
CA PRO A 206 -7.91 3.31 2.54
C PRO A 206 -8.62 2.00 2.19
N THR A 207 -8.70 1.09 3.16
CA THR A 207 -9.41 -0.19 3.03
C THR A 207 -10.83 -0.15 3.61
N ILE A 208 -11.24 1.00 4.14
CA ILE A 208 -12.54 1.22 4.74
C ILE A 208 -13.55 1.53 3.64
N SER A 209 -14.68 0.81 3.62
CA SER A 209 -15.77 1.09 2.70
C SER A 209 -16.50 2.38 3.12
N PRO A 210 -17.30 3.01 2.25
CA PRO A 210 -18.16 4.11 2.66
C PRO A 210 -19.14 3.63 3.76
N GLU A 211 -18.97 4.12 4.99
CA GLU A 211 -19.72 3.67 6.16
C GLU A 211 -20.32 4.87 6.92
N LEU A 212 -21.51 4.67 7.48
CA LEU A 212 -22.17 5.63 8.37
C LEU A 212 -22.29 5.01 9.78
N GLY A 213 -21.74 5.69 10.77
CA GLY A 213 -21.76 5.22 12.16
C GLY A 213 -23.16 5.24 12.76
N LEU A 214 -23.65 4.07 13.16
CA LEU A 214 -24.83 3.89 14.01
C LEU A 214 -24.42 3.32 15.37
N LYS A 215 -25.30 3.46 16.36
CA LYS A 215 -25.06 2.92 17.69
C LYS A 215 -25.57 1.49 17.80
N TYR A 216 -24.70 0.58 18.21
CA TYR A 216 -25.09 -0.80 18.51
C TYR A 216 -25.41 -0.97 19.99
N CYS A 217 -26.54 -1.63 20.26
CA CYS A 217 -27.03 -1.90 21.61
C CYS A 217 -27.33 -3.40 21.77
N VAL A 218 -27.03 -3.93 22.95
CA VAL A 218 -27.35 -5.31 23.37
C VAL A 218 -28.55 -5.27 24.29
N VAL A 219 -29.57 -6.10 24.02
CA VAL A 219 -30.74 -6.25 24.89
C VAL A 219 -30.30 -6.91 26.21
N SER A 220 -30.32 -6.14 27.30
CA SER A 220 -29.92 -6.60 28.64
C SER A 220 -31.13 -6.95 29.51
N ARG A 221 -32.31 -6.40 29.19
CA ARG A 221 -33.60 -6.73 29.79
C ARG A 221 -34.57 -7.05 28.66
N GLY A 222 -35.01 -8.29 28.59
CA GLY A 222 -35.88 -8.79 27.52
C GLY A 222 -36.35 -10.21 27.81
N VAL A 223 -37.03 -10.82 26.84
CA VAL A 223 -37.50 -12.21 26.93
C VAL A 223 -36.29 -13.13 26.88
N TYR A 224 -36.19 -14.07 27.83
CA TYR A 224 -35.14 -15.09 27.76
C TYR A 224 -35.46 -16.08 26.64
N PRO A 225 -34.58 -16.26 25.63
CA PRO A 225 -34.87 -17.13 24.50
C PRO A 225 -34.94 -18.60 24.92
N PRO A 226 -35.96 -19.36 24.49
CA PRO A 226 -36.01 -20.79 24.71
C PRO A 226 -34.87 -21.46 23.93
N ARG A 227 -34.20 -22.44 24.54
CA ARG A 227 -33.23 -23.27 23.84
C ARG A 227 -33.99 -24.28 22.97
N PRO A 228 -33.71 -24.39 21.67
CA PRO A 228 -34.28 -25.43 20.83
C PRO A 228 -33.81 -26.83 21.25
#